data_AF-A0A7W3DCZ7-F1
#
_entry.id   AF-A0A7W3DCZ7-F1
#
_cell.length_a   1.000
_cell.length_b   1.000
_cell.length_c   1.000
_cell.angle_alpha   90.00
_cell.angle_beta   90.00
_cell.angle_gamma   90.00
#
_symmetry.space_group_name_H-M   'P 1'
#
loop_
_entity.id
_entity.type
_entity.pdbx_description
1 polymer ?
#
loop_
_entity_poly.entity_id
_entity_poly.type
_entity_poly.pdbx_seq_one_letter_code
_entity_poly.pdbx_strand_id
1 'polypeptide(L)'
;MGGSLYLRGTSITALPDNLTVGGWIDLEGTSITALPDNLTVGGSLDLRGTSITALPDNLTVGGSLDLEGTSITALPDNLTRVGGSLDLRGTSITALPDNLTVGGSLYLRGTSITALPDNLTVGGWIDLEGTSITALPDNLTVGGSLDLRGTSITALPDNLTVGGSLDLEGTSITALPDNLTVGGSLDLRGTSITALPDNLTVGGSLDLRGTSITALPDNLTVGGSLDLEGTSITALPDNLTVGGSLYLRGTSITALPDNLTVGGWIDLEGTSITALPDNLTVGGSLYLRGTSITALPDNLTVGGWIDLEGTSITALPDNLTVGGSLYLRGTSITALPDNLTVGGSLYLRPEKITNVSYRENCGYSSRTIFAVWTGKEFRIAAGCFFGSIYQFEQAVDDKYSGSAAEAYKKAGRDCVAELTEKLNPKD
;
A
#
# COMPACT_ATOMS: atom_id res chain seq x y z
N MET A 1 18.19 -8.69 -41.97
CA MET A 1 18.69 -9.50 -40.84
C MET A 1 18.40 -8.74 -39.57
N GLY A 2 17.62 -9.32 -38.65
CA GLY A 2 17.13 -8.66 -37.43
C GLY A 2 18.04 -8.84 -36.21
N GLY A 3 19.36 -8.71 -36.37
CA GLY A 3 20.31 -8.86 -35.27
C GLY A 3 20.35 -7.63 -34.36
N SER A 4 20.80 -7.82 -33.13
CA SER A 4 21.14 -6.74 -32.17
C SER A 4 22.65 -6.50 -32.16
N LEU A 5 23.05 -5.27 -31.83
CA LEU A 5 24.43 -4.81 -31.69
C LEU A 5 24.70 -4.44 -30.23
N TYR A 6 25.50 -5.24 -29.54
CA TYR A 6 25.88 -5.01 -28.14
C TYR A 6 27.33 -4.52 -28.07
N LEU A 7 27.52 -3.22 -27.80
CA LEU A 7 28.82 -2.56 -27.72
C LEU A 7 29.09 -1.94 -26.34
N ARG A 8 28.24 -2.24 -25.35
CA ARG A 8 28.36 -1.75 -23.98
C ARG A 8 29.78 -1.81 -23.43
N GLY A 9 30.27 -0.68 -22.92
CA GLY A 9 31.58 -0.52 -22.29
C GLY A 9 32.79 -0.68 -23.22
N THR A 10 32.58 -0.79 -24.54
CA THR A 10 33.67 -0.86 -25.51
C THR A 10 34.26 0.52 -25.81
N SER A 11 35.49 0.55 -26.33
CA SER A 11 36.18 1.77 -26.75
C SER A 11 35.78 2.25 -28.16
N ILE A 12 34.59 1.88 -28.65
CA ILE A 12 34.13 2.28 -29.97
C ILE A 12 33.95 3.80 -30.01
N THR A 13 34.39 4.43 -31.11
CA THR A 13 34.35 5.89 -31.28
C THR A 13 33.41 6.34 -32.39
N ALA A 14 32.97 5.42 -33.27
CA ALA A 14 32.04 5.70 -34.36
C ALA A 14 31.29 4.43 -34.79
N LEU A 15 30.08 4.60 -35.29
CA LEU A 15 29.34 3.57 -36.02
C LEU A 15 29.46 3.82 -37.54
N PRO A 16 29.33 2.79 -38.39
CA PRO A 16 29.31 2.96 -39.83
C PRO A 16 28.13 3.82 -40.31
N ASP A 17 28.34 4.60 -41.37
CA ASP A 17 27.26 5.37 -42.02
C ASP A 17 26.14 4.45 -42.53
N ASN A 18 24.89 4.95 -42.50
CA ASN A 18 23.68 4.24 -42.93
C ASN A 18 23.48 2.88 -42.24
N LEU A 19 24.00 2.72 -41.02
CA LEU A 19 23.80 1.52 -40.23
C LEU A 19 22.30 1.27 -39.98
N THR A 20 21.86 0.05 -40.32
CA THR A 20 20.51 -0.43 -40.03
C THR A 20 20.62 -1.66 -39.12
N VAL A 21 20.03 -1.58 -37.93
CA VAL A 21 19.97 -2.68 -36.97
C VAL A 21 18.51 -3.02 -36.72
N GLY A 22 18.08 -4.25 -37.05
CA GLY A 22 16.69 -4.66 -36.85
C GLY A 22 16.33 -4.95 -35.39
N GLY A 23 17.33 -5.30 -34.57
CA GLY A 23 17.20 -5.52 -33.13
C GLY A 23 17.65 -4.30 -32.32
N TRP A 24 18.28 -4.56 -31.18
CA TRP A 24 18.70 -3.52 -30.23
C TRP A 24 20.08 -2.98 -30.59
N ILE A 25 20.36 -1.73 -30.23
CA ILE A 25 21.71 -1.20 -30.16
C ILE A 25 21.97 -0.76 -28.72
N ASP A 26 22.95 -1.39 -28.07
CA ASP A 26 23.41 -1.04 -26.73
C ASP A 26 24.80 -0.40 -26.84
N LEU A 27 24.86 0.91 -26.65
CA LEU A 27 26.09 1.72 -26.63
C LEU A 27 26.45 2.18 -25.22
N GLU A 28 25.84 1.61 -24.17
CA GLU A 28 25.99 2.11 -22.82
C GLU A 28 27.47 2.17 -22.42
N GLY A 29 27.92 3.32 -21.91
CA GLY A 29 29.29 3.52 -21.40
C GLY A 29 30.38 3.44 -22.47
N THR A 30 30.05 3.61 -23.75
CA THR A 30 31.04 3.70 -24.84
C THR A 30 31.62 5.11 -25.00
N SER A 31 32.75 5.23 -25.69
CA SER A 31 33.41 6.51 -26.00
C SER A 31 32.90 7.18 -27.29
N ILE A 32 31.75 6.75 -27.81
CA ILE A 32 31.16 7.32 -29.02
C ILE A 32 30.70 8.76 -28.77
N THR A 33 30.90 9.62 -29.76
CA THR A 33 30.60 11.06 -29.67
C THR A 33 29.48 11.49 -30.63
N ALA A 34 29.14 10.67 -31.63
CA ALA A 34 28.07 10.95 -32.58
C ALA A 34 27.46 9.65 -33.14
N LEU A 35 26.17 9.70 -33.49
CA LEU A 35 25.48 8.67 -34.27
C LEU A 35 25.48 9.06 -35.76
N PRO A 36 25.43 8.09 -36.69
CA PRO A 36 25.34 8.39 -38.12
C PRO A 36 23.95 8.94 -38.50
N ASP A 37 23.90 9.87 -39.46
CA ASP A 37 22.70 10.66 -39.82
C ASP A 37 21.44 9.84 -40.14
N ASN A 38 21.61 8.65 -40.72
CA ASN A 38 20.50 7.77 -41.15
C ASN A 38 20.40 6.49 -40.31
N LEU A 39 20.77 6.56 -39.02
CA LEU A 39 20.68 5.41 -38.12
C LEU A 39 19.23 4.93 -37.98
N THR A 40 19.00 3.67 -38.34
CA THR A 40 17.70 3.00 -38.19
C THR A 40 17.82 1.86 -37.18
N VAL A 41 17.05 1.93 -36.10
CA VAL A 41 17.00 0.91 -35.04
C VAL A 41 15.59 0.33 -34.97
N GLY A 42 15.43 -0.93 -35.40
CA GLY A 42 14.16 -1.64 -35.33
C GLY A 42 13.72 -2.00 -33.92
N GLY A 43 14.69 -2.17 -33.00
CA GLY A 43 14.47 -2.39 -31.57
C GLY A 43 14.83 -1.18 -30.72
N SER A 44 15.36 -1.43 -29.52
CA SER A 44 15.72 -0.36 -28.57
C SER A 44 17.12 0.21 -28.82
N LEU A 45 17.32 1.48 -28.49
CA LEU A 45 18.61 2.19 -28.53
C LEU A 45 18.96 2.70 -27.12
N ASP A 46 20.09 2.23 -26.57
CA ASP A 46 20.61 2.67 -25.27
C ASP A 46 21.89 3.50 -25.46
N LEU A 47 21.84 4.77 -25.05
CA LEU A 47 22.95 5.74 -25.15
C LEU A 47 23.49 6.18 -23.79
N ARG A 48 23.09 5.54 -22.69
CA ARG A 48 23.48 5.96 -21.34
C ARG A 48 24.99 5.96 -21.16
N GLY A 49 25.52 6.98 -20.49
CA GLY A 49 26.96 7.09 -20.24
C GLY A 49 27.83 7.26 -21.50
N THR A 50 27.25 7.56 -22.67
CA THR A 50 28.00 7.97 -23.86
C THR A 50 28.36 9.46 -23.82
N SER A 51 29.28 9.87 -24.70
CA SER A 51 29.64 11.30 -24.89
C SER A 51 28.87 11.97 -26.04
N ILE A 52 27.74 11.38 -26.46
CA ILE A 52 26.89 11.93 -27.51
C ILE A 52 26.20 13.20 -26.98
N THR A 53 26.20 14.25 -27.81
CA THR A 53 25.59 15.55 -27.49
C THR A 53 24.38 15.88 -28.35
N ALA A 54 24.15 15.16 -29.43
CA ALA A 54 23.01 15.35 -30.33
C ALA A 54 22.58 14.03 -30.97
N LEU A 55 21.27 13.90 -31.20
CA LEU A 55 20.70 12.84 -32.03
C LEU A 55 20.65 13.30 -33.49
N PRO A 56 20.80 12.38 -34.46
CA PRO A 56 20.68 12.71 -35.86
C PRO A 56 19.22 12.96 -36.24
N ASP A 57 18.98 13.87 -37.19
CA ASP A 57 17.63 14.25 -37.60
C ASP A 57 16.80 13.02 -38.01
N ASN A 58 17.32 12.12 -38.85
CA ASN A 58 16.53 10.98 -39.35
C ASN A 58 16.56 9.75 -38.43
N LEU A 59 16.80 9.92 -37.13
CA LEU A 59 16.80 8.81 -36.17
C LEU A 59 15.41 8.16 -36.12
N THR A 60 15.38 6.83 -36.30
CA THR A 60 14.17 6.03 -36.09
C THR A 60 14.42 4.93 -35.08
N VAL A 61 13.55 4.83 -34.06
CA VAL A 61 13.63 3.83 -32.99
C VAL A 61 12.29 3.10 -32.87
N GLY A 62 12.28 1.83 -33.28
CA GLY A 62 11.10 0.96 -33.23
C GLY A 62 10.79 0.43 -31.82
N GLY A 63 11.78 0.39 -30.94
CA GLY A 63 11.66 0.02 -29.52
C GLY A 63 11.81 1.23 -28.60
N SER A 64 12.46 1.02 -27.45
CA SER A 64 12.72 2.08 -26.46
C SER A 64 13.94 2.92 -26.82
N LEU A 65 13.93 4.20 -26.45
CA LEU A 65 15.06 5.12 -26.57
C LEU A 65 15.49 5.56 -25.17
N ASP A 66 16.69 5.18 -24.75
CA ASP A 66 17.24 5.51 -23.45
C ASP A 66 18.39 6.51 -23.56
N LEU A 67 18.13 7.73 -23.09
CA LEU A 67 19.05 8.87 -23.07
C LEU A 67 19.44 9.26 -21.64
N GLU A 68 19.15 8.43 -20.64
CA GLU A 68 19.34 8.79 -19.23
C GLU A 68 20.78 9.26 -18.96
N GLY A 69 20.88 10.44 -18.34
CA GLY A 69 22.16 11.05 -17.94
C GLY A 69 23.07 11.48 -19.09
N THR A 70 22.59 11.48 -20.34
CA THR A 70 23.37 11.98 -21.49
C THR A 70 23.44 13.51 -21.51
N SER A 71 24.41 14.06 -22.26
CA SER A 71 24.56 15.51 -22.47
C SER A 71 23.73 16.04 -23.65
N ILE A 72 22.73 15.28 -24.11
CA ILE A 72 21.85 15.68 -25.20
C ILE A 72 20.94 16.83 -24.71
N THR A 73 20.81 17.85 -25.57
CA THR A 73 20.07 19.09 -25.25
C THR A 73 18.76 19.24 -26.04
N ALA A 74 18.56 18.45 -27.09
CA ALA A 74 17.33 18.47 -27.90
C ALA A 74 17.05 17.10 -28.52
N LEU A 75 15.77 16.80 -28.70
CA LEU A 75 15.30 15.73 -29.58
C LEU A 75 15.10 16.29 -31.00
N PRO A 76 15.29 15.48 -32.06
CA PRO A 76 14.98 15.90 -33.42
C PRO A 76 13.48 16.22 -33.59
N ASP A 77 13.15 17.30 -34.30
CA ASP A 77 11.76 17.75 -34.50
C ASP A 77 10.88 16.70 -35.22
N ASN A 78 11.50 15.84 -36.04
CA ASN A 78 10.85 14.75 -36.76
C ASN A 78 10.81 13.42 -35.99
N LEU A 79 11.32 13.36 -34.74
CA LEU A 79 11.16 12.23 -33.83
C LEU A 79 9.71 12.21 -33.31
N THR A 80 8.78 11.85 -34.18
CA THR A 80 7.34 11.84 -33.90
C THR A 80 6.87 10.55 -33.21
N ARG A 81 7.72 9.51 -33.17
CA ARG A 81 7.36 8.20 -32.61
C ARG A 81 8.53 7.48 -31.96
N VAL A 82 8.30 6.99 -30.75
CA VAL A 82 9.11 5.97 -30.07
C VAL A 82 8.20 4.77 -29.80
N GLY A 83 8.54 3.60 -30.34
CA GLY A 83 7.66 2.43 -30.25
C GLY A 83 7.59 1.81 -28.85
N GLY A 84 8.64 1.96 -28.05
CA GLY A 84 8.72 1.57 -26.64
C GLY A 84 8.73 2.79 -25.71
N SER A 85 9.51 2.71 -24.65
CA SER A 85 9.66 3.80 -23.67
C SER A 85 10.67 4.85 -24.13
N LEU A 86 10.48 6.09 -23.71
CA LEU A 86 11.42 7.20 -23.89
C LEU A 86 11.92 7.66 -22.52
N ASP A 87 13.22 7.45 -22.27
CA ASP A 87 13.86 7.85 -21.03
C ASP A 87 14.78 9.05 -21.25
N LEU A 88 14.40 10.20 -20.69
CA LEU A 88 15.13 11.46 -20.78
C LEU A 88 15.71 11.88 -19.43
N ARG A 89 15.70 11.00 -18.42
CA ARG A 89 16.02 11.39 -17.05
C ARG A 89 17.42 11.99 -16.94
N GLY A 90 17.53 13.12 -16.24
CA GLY A 90 18.80 13.81 -16.03
C GLY A 90 19.46 14.38 -17.30
N THR A 91 18.75 14.49 -18.42
CA THR A 91 19.24 15.20 -19.61
C THR A 91 19.00 16.70 -19.52
N SER A 92 19.63 17.48 -20.40
CA SER A 92 19.40 18.94 -20.51
C SER A 92 18.36 19.31 -21.57
N ILE A 93 17.49 18.36 -21.96
CA ILE A 93 16.44 18.59 -22.94
C ILE A 93 15.41 19.59 -22.39
N THR A 94 15.00 20.53 -23.24
CA THR A 94 14.08 21.63 -22.89
C THR A 94 12.68 21.49 -23.47
N ALA A 95 12.50 20.65 -24.51
CA ALA A 95 11.21 20.43 -25.16
C ALA A 95 11.11 19.03 -25.76
N LEU A 96 9.89 18.51 -25.85
CA LEU A 96 9.55 17.34 -26.66
C LEU A 96 9.09 17.78 -28.05
N PRO A 97 9.32 16.98 -29.10
CA PRO A 97 8.78 17.25 -30.43
C PRO A 97 7.25 17.32 -30.46
N ASP A 98 6.71 18.15 -31.35
CA ASP A 98 5.27 18.22 -31.58
C ASP A 98 4.71 16.88 -32.05
N ASN A 99 3.52 16.51 -31.54
CA ASN A 99 2.82 15.27 -31.88
C ASN A 99 3.60 13.97 -31.55
N LEU A 100 4.57 14.03 -30.63
CA LEU A 100 5.28 12.85 -30.16
C LEU A 100 4.31 11.78 -29.64
N THR A 101 4.47 10.55 -30.14
CA THR A 101 3.80 9.35 -29.61
C THR A 101 4.83 8.42 -28.98
N VAL A 102 4.61 8.05 -27.71
CA VAL A 102 5.42 7.07 -26.98
C VAL A 102 4.56 5.83 -26.71
N GLY A 103 4.94 4.70 -27.31
CA GLY A 103 4.18 3.45 -27.16
C GLY A 103 4.26 2.86 -25.75
N GLY A 104 5.40 3.08 -25.07
CA GLY A 104 5.65 2.66 -23.69
C GLY A 104 5.53 3.83 -22.70
N SER A 105 6.48 3.92 -21.78
CA SER A 105 6.53 4.95 -20.73
C SER A 105 7.41 6.15 -21.11
N LEU A 106 7.11 7.31 -20.56
CA LEU A 106 7.85 8.56 -20.74
C LEU A 106 8.42 9.02 -19.40
N TYR A 107 9.74 9.17 -19.30
CA TYR A 107 10.42 9.59 -18.07
C TYR A 107 11.13 10.93 -18.25
N LEU A 108 10.67 11.97 -17.54
CA LEU A 108 11.17 13.35 -17.70
C LEU A 108 11.85 13.92 -16.45
N ARG A 109 11.96 13.15 -15.38
CA ARG A 109 12.58 13.61 -14.13
C ARG A 109 13.98 14.17 -14.36
N GLY A 110 14.23 15.37 -13.83
CA GLY A 110 15.54 16.04 -13.96
C GLY A 110 15.85 16.60 -15.34
N THR A 111 14.85 16.71 -16.23
CA THR A 111 14.96 17.48 -17.48
C THR A 111 14.70 18.97 -17.25
N SER A 112 14.98 19.80 -18.27
CA SER A 112 14.63 21.23 -18.28
C SER A 112 13.31 21.50 -19.03
N ILE A 113 12.47 20.47 -19.22
CA ILE A 113 11.18 20.59 -19.89
C ILE A 113 10.20 21.34 -18.99
N THR A 114 9.55 22.35 -19.56
CA THR A 114 8.58 23.21 -18.86
C THR A 114 7.13 23.02 -19.33
N ALA A 115 6.92 22.34 -20.45
CA ALA A 115 5.60 22.03 -20.99
C ALA A 115 5.61 20.72 -21.79
N LEU A 116 4.49 20.01 -21.79
CA LEU A 116 4.24 18.89 -22.69
C LEU A 116 3.53 19.39 -23.96
N PRO A 117 3.76 18.77 -25.14
CA PRO A 117 3.08 19.17 -26.37
C PRO A 117 1.60 18.76 -26.36
N ASP A 118 0.74 19.56 -27.00
CA ASP A 118 -0.72 19.44 -26.94
C ASP A 118 -1.27 18.06 -27.33
N ASN A 119 -0.62 17.39 -28.30
CA ASN A 119 -1.04 16.10 -28.85
C ASN A 119 -0.18 14.93 -28.34
N LEU A 120 0.49 15.07 -27.19
CA LEU A 120 1.28 14.00 -26.61
C LEU A 120 0.41 12.77 -26.29
N THR A 121 0.80 11.61 -26.80
CA THR A 121 0.16 10.33 -26.46
C THR A 121 1.18 9.38 -25.85
N VAL A 122 0.87 8.83 -24.67
CA VAL A 122 1.72 7.85 -23.97
C VAL A 122 0.91 6.61 -23.60
N GLY A 123 1.32 5.45 -24.13
CA GLY A 123 0.63 4.18 -23.90
C GLY A 123 0.84 3.61 -22.50
N GLY A 124 1.97 3.93 -21.86
CA GLY A 124 2.37 3.48 -20.53
C GLY A 124 2.33 4.59 -19.47
N TRP A 125 3.34 4.60 -18.61
CA TRP A 125 3.47 5.55 -17.50
C TRP A 125 4.13 6.87 -17.96
N ILE A 126 3.65 8.01 -17.50
CA ILE A 126 4.37 9.29 -17.54
C ILE A 126 4.91 9.67 -16.15
N ASP A 127 6.23 9.80 -16.03
CA ASP A 127 6.93 10.29 -14.83
C ASP A 127 7.36 11.76 -15.02
N LEU A 128 6.66 12.67 -14.33
CA LEU A 128 6.95 14.10 -14.27
C LEU A 128 7.47 14.53 -12.89
N GLU A 129 7.89 13.59 -12.03
CA GLU A 129 8.32 13.87 -10.66
C GLU A 129 9.39 14.97 -10.63
N GLY A 130 9.11 16.03 -9.87
CA GLY A 130 10.03 17.15 -9.64
C GLY A 130 10.37 17.98 -10.89
N THR A 131 9.61 17.83 -11.99
CA THR A 131 9.78 18.69 -13.17
C THR A 131 9.24 20.10 -12.93
N SER A 132 9.65 21.04 -13.79
CA SER A 132 9.16 22.43 -13.75
C SER A 132 7.86 22.66 -14.53
N ILE A 133 7.14 21.58 -14.88
CA ILE A 133 5.87 21.65 -15.59
C ILE A 133 4.80 22.25 -14.67
N THR A 134 4.04 23.20 -15.21
CA THR A 134 3.00 23.94 -14.48
C THR A 134 1.58 23.62 -14.93
N ALA A 135 1.41 22.99 -16.09
CA ALA A 135 0.12 22.58 -16.63
C ALA A 135 0.25 21.34 -17.51
N LEU A 136 -0.81 20.54 -17.57
CA LEU A 136 -0.94 19.41 -18.50
C LEU A 136 -1.75 19.85 -19.73
N PRO A 137 -1.50 19.25 -20.92
CA PRO A 137 -2.34 19.46 -22.08
C PRO A 137 -3.81 19.05 -21.86
N ASP A 138 -4.74 19.80 -22.45
CA ASP A 138 -6.19 19.59 -22.29
C ASP A 138 -6.65 18.18 -22.72
N ASN A 139 -6.01 17.60 -23.73
CA ASN A 139 -6.36 16.30 -24.30
C ASN A 139 -5.38 15.18 -23.91
N LEU A 140 -4.60 15.37 -22.85
CA LEU A 140 -3.63 14.36 -22.41
C LEU A 140 -4.34 13.05 -22.04
N THR A 141 -3.93 11.96 -22.69
CA THR A 141 -4.38 10.60 -22.37
C THR A 141 -3.20 9.77 -21.88
N VAL A 142 -3.35 9.12 -20.72
CA VAL A 142 -2.31 8.27 -20.14
C VAL A 142 -2.84 6.84 -20.02
N GLY A 143 -2.30 5.93 -20.83
CA GLY A 143 -2.72 4.53 -20.82
C GLY A 143 -2.33 3.79 -19.53
N GLY A 144 -1.24 4.20 -18.90
CA GLY A 144 -0.76 3.69 -17.61
C GLY A 144 -0.91 4.71 -16.47
N SER A 145 0.09 4.78 -15.60
CA SER A 145 0.11 5.69 -14.46
C SER A 145 0.60 7.09 -14.83
N LEU A 146 0.30 8.10 -14.01
CA LEU A 146 0.80 9.46 -14.12
C LEU A 146 1.36 9.91 -12.76
N ASP A 147 2.63 10.29 -12.71
CA ASP A 147 3.30 10.78 -11.51
C ASP A 147 3.59 12.28 -11.65
N LEU A 148 2.93 13.10 -10.83
CA LEU A 148 3.06 14.56 -10.80
C LEU A 148 3.72 15.07 -9.51
N ARG A 149 4.32 14.18 -8.70
CA ARG A 149 4.86 14.54 -7.39
C ARG A 149 5.86 15.67 -7.46
N GLY A 150 5.72 16.63 -6.56
CA GLY A 150 6.63 17.78 -6.48
C GLY A 150 6.65 18.69 -7.71
N THR A 151 5.68 18.57 -8.62
CA THR A 151 5.49 19.55 -9.71
C THR A 151 4.77 20.81 -9.19
N SER A 152 4.80 21.88 -9.99
CA SER A 152 4.09 23.13 -9.68
C SER A 152 2.69 23.20 -10.32
N ILE A 153 2.11 22.04 -10.65
CA ILE A 153 0.77 21.95 -11.23
C ILE A 153 -0.28 22.36 -10.18
N THR A 154 -1.23 23.18 -10.61
CA THR A 154 -2.32 23.71 -9.76
C THR A 154 -3.70 23.21 -10.15
N ALA A 155 -3.86 22.65 -11.35
CA ALA A 155 -5.11 22.09 -11.85
C ALA A 155 -4.84 20.93 -12.83
N LEU A 156 -5.77 19.98 -12.90
CA LEU A 156 -5.78 18.92 -13.90
C LEU A 156 -6.75 19.29 -15.04
N PRO A 157 -6.53 18.80 -16.27
CA PRO A 157 -7.48 18.93 -17.37
C PRO A 157 -8.84 18.31 -17.05
N ASP A 158 -9.93 18.95 -17.50
CA ASP A 158 -11.32 18.53 -17.20
C ASP A 158 -11.63 17.08 -17.63
N ASN A 159 -11.00 16.62 -18.71
CA ASN A 159 -11.24 15.29 -19.31
C ASN A 159 -10.07 14.31 -19.10
N LEU A 160 -9.19 14.58 -18.13
CA LEU A 160 -8.04 13.71 -17.86
C LEU A 160 -8.50 12.30 -17.52
N THR A 161 -7.97 11.32 -18.26
CA THR A 161 -8.18 9.89 -18.00
C THR A 161 -6.83 9.23 -17.72
N VAL A 162 -6.73 8.51 -16.60
CA VAL A 162 -5.54 7.75 -16.21
C VAL A 162 -5.91 6.28 -16.06
N GLY A 163 -5.40 5.44 -16.96
CA GLY A 163 -5.68 4.00 -16.95
C GLY A 163 -5.08 3.26 -15.74
N GLY A 164 -3.96 3.77 -15.23
CA GLY A 164 -3.27 3.28 -14.04
C GLY A 164 -3.46 4.18 -12.81
N SER A 165 -2.41 4.33 -12.01
CA SER A 165 -2.42 5.16 -10.81
C SER A 165 -2.12 6.62 -11.11
N LEU A 166 -2.68 7.54 -10.33
CA LEU A 166 -2.40 8.98 -10.39
C LEU A 166 -1.78 9.43 -9.05
N ASP A 167 -0.58 9.98 -9.11
CA ASP A 167 0.13 10.48 -7.93
C ASP A 167 0.24 12.01 -7.97
N LEU A 168 -0.43 12.67 -7.03
CA LEU A 168 -0.47 14.12 -6.86
C LEU A 168 0.22 14.56 -5.56
N GLU A 169 0.97 13.67 -4.89
CA GLU A 169 1.57 13.96 -3.58
C GLU A 169 2.41 15.25 -3.63
N GLY A 170 2.13 16.15 -2.67
CA GLY A 170 2.85 17.41 -2.51
C GLY A 170 2.64 18.44 -3.62
N THR A 171 1.67 18.25 -4.52
CA THR A 171 1.28 19.27 -5.52
C THR A 171 0.43 20.38 -4.90
N SER A 172 0.32 21.52 -5.60
CA SER A 172 -0.50 22.66 -5.18
C SER A 172 -1.95 22.60 -5.70
N ILE A 173 -2.41 21.41 -6.09
CA ILE A 173 -3.78 21.19 -6.57
C ILE A 173 -4.78 21.41 -5.42
N THR A 174 -5.86 22.11 -5.73
CA THR A 174 -6.93 22.46 -4.77
C THR A 174 -8.26 21.76 -5.07
N ALA A 175 -8.45 21.24 -6.28
CA ALA A 175 -9.65 20.52 -6.70
C ALA A 175 -9.32 19.49 -7.79
N LEU A 176 -10.09 18.40 -7.83
CA LEU A 176 -10.06 17.42 -8.90
C LEU A 176 -11.16 17.73 -9.93
N PRO A 177 -10.97 17.37 -11.22
CA PRO A 177 -12.05 17.45 -12.22
C PRO A 177 -13.25 16.58 -11.86
N ASP A 178 -14.45 17.05 -12.16
CA ASP A 178 -15.72 16.38 -11.84
C ASP A 178 -15.83 14.96 -12.42
N ASN A 179 -15.23 14.73 -13.59
CA ASN A 179 -15.28 13.47 -14.33
C ASN A 179 -13.98 12.65 -14.24
N LEU A 180 -13.09 12.96 -13.29
CA LEU A 180 -11.82 12.25 -13.15
C LEU A 180 -12.05 10.76 -12.89
N THR A 181 -11.43 9.92 -13.71
CA THR A 181 -11.43 8.46 -13.54
C THR A 181 -9.99 7.97 -13.39
N VAL A 182 -9.74 7.20 -12.33
CA VAL A 182 -8.43 6.59 -12.04
C VAL A 182 -8.60 5.07 -11.95
N GLY A 183 -8.04 4.34 -12.92
CA GLY A 183 -8.14 2.88 -12.96
C GLY A 183 -7.34 2.17 -11.86
N GLY A 184 -6.27 2.80 -11.39
CA GLY A 184 -5.41 2.34 -10.29
C GLY A 184 -5.62 3.14 -9.00
N SER A 185 -4.54 3.37 -8.27
CA SER A 185 -4.56 4.13 -7.01
C SER A 185 -4.50 5.63 -7.25
N LEU A 186 -5.08 6.41 -6.35
CA LEU A 186 -5.02 7.88 -6.34
C LEU A 186 -4.36 8.35 -5.04
N ASP A 187 -3.22 9.03 -5.17
CA ASP A 187 -2.49 9.62 -4.04
C ASP A 187 -2.66 11.14 -4.04
N LEU A 188 -3.33 11.67 -3.00
CA LEU A 188 -3.58 13.11 -2.81
C LEU A 188 -2.80 13.67 -1.62
N ARG A 189 -1.79 12.95 -1.12
CA ARG A 189 -1.11 13.31 0.12
C ARG A 189 -0.52 14.71 0.10
N GLY A 190 -0.77 15.45 1.17
CA GLY A 190 -0.23 16.80 1.34
C GLY A 190 -0.69 17.82 0.29
N THR A 191 -1.74 17.52 -0.48
CA THR A 191 -2.40 18.50 -1.37
C THR A 191 -3.32 19.43 -0.58
N SER A 192 -3.71 20.55 -1.20
CA SER A 192 -4.66 21.51 -0.59
C SER A 192 -6.12 21.22 -0.94
N ILE A 193 -6.43 19.98 -1.32
CA ILE A 193 -7.79 19.55 -1.66
C ILE A 193 -8.67 19.58 -0.41
N THR A 194 -9.88 20.12 -0.58
CA THR A 194 -10.89 20.26 0.49
C THR A 194 -12.14 19.43 0.25
N ALA A 195 -12.38 18.97 -0.98
CA ALA A 195 -13.50 18.11 -1.37
C ALA A 195 -13.11 17.20 -2.54
N LEU A 196 -13.73 16.02 -2.60
CA LEU A 196 -13.63 15.11 -3.74
C LEU A 196 -14.87 15.29 -4.64
N PRO A 197 -14.76 15.03 -5.96
CA PRO A 197 -15.91 14.99 -6.85
C PRO A 197 -16.94 13.93 -6.46
N ASP A 198 -18.23 14.23 -6.64
CA ASP A 198 -19.34 13.34 -6.27
C ASP A 198 -19.28 11.97 -6.96
N ASN A 199 -18.76 11.93 -8.19
CA ASN A 199 -18.69 10.72 -9.03
C ASN A 199 -17.29 10.10 -9.09
N LEU A 200 -16.38 10.47 -8.18
CA LEU A 200 -15.02 9.96 -8.18
C LEU A 200 -15.01 8.44 -7.99
N THR A 201 -14.37 7.74 -8.92
CA THR A 201 -14.14 6.29 -8.83
C THR A 201 -12.64 6.01 -8.82
N VAL A 202 -12.19 5.24 -7.83
CA VAL A 202 -10.79 4.80 -7.69
C VAL A 202 -10.74 3.28 -7.69
N GLY A 203 -10.17 2.70 -8.76
CA GLY A 203 -10.06 1.24 -8.90
C GLY A 203 -9.10 0.59 -7.91
N GLY A 204 -8.07 1.34 -7.47
CA GLY A 204 -7.09 0.94 -6.47
C GLY A 204 -7.30 1.63 -5.12
N SER A 205 -6.19 1.98 -4.45
CA SER A 205 -6.23 2.64 -3.15
C SER A 205 -6.38 4.16 -3.28
N LEU A 206 -7.00 4.81 -2.30
CA LEU A 206 -7.11 6.26 -2.19
C LEU A 206 -6.41 6.74 -0.91
N ASP A 207 -5.43 7.64 -1.05
CA ASP A 207 -4.68 8.23 0.07
C ASP A 207 -4.97 9.73 0.20
N LEU A 208 -5.58 10.12 1.31
CA LEU A 208 -6.00 11.50 1.60
C LEU A 208 -5.19 12.13 2.76
N ARG A 209 -4.11 11.50 3.21
CA ARG A 209 -3.36 11.98 4.39
C ARG A 209 -2.83 13.39 4.18
N GLY A 210 -2.98 14.22 5.20
CA GLY A 210 -2.51 15.61 5.16
C GLY A 210 -3.30 16.53 4.21
N THR A 211 -4.45 16.08 3.68
CA THR A 211 -5.41 16.96 2.99
C THR A 211 -6.30 17.71 3.99
N SER A 212 -7.00 18.73 3.53
CA SER A 212 -7.99 19.49 4.33
C SER A 212 -9.43 18.99 4.13
N ILE A 213 -9.60 17.74 3.68
CA ILE A 213 -10.92 17.14 3.46
C ILE A 213 -11.65 16.94 4.80
N THR A 214 -12.93 17.29 4.80
CA THR A 214 -13.83 17.19 5.96
C THR A 214 -14.97 16.20 5.76
N ALA A 215 -15.28 15.82 4.52
CA ALA A 215 -16.31 14.85 4.17
C ALA A 215 -15.93 14.08 2.90
N LEU A 216 -16.39 12.83 2.79
CA LEU A 216 -16.29 12.02 1.58
C LEU A 216 -17.61 12.09 0.80
N PRO A 217 -17.58 11.92 -0.53
CA PRO A 217 -18.79 11.79 -1.33
C PRO A 217 -19.64 10.58 -0.92
N ASP A 218 -20.97 10.73 -0.97
CA ASP A 218 -21.93 9.69 -0.55
C ASP A 218 -21.76 8.36 -1.31
N ASN A 219 -21.37 8.44 -2.59
CA ASN A 219 -21.24 7.29 -3.49
C ASN A 219 -19.78 6.86 -3.72
N LEU A 220 -18.84 7.31 -2.88
CA LEU A 220 -17.43 6.98 -3.04
C LEU A 220 -17.21 5.46 -2.95
N THR A 221 -16.55 4.91 -3.98
CA THR A 221 -16.12 3.51 -4.01
C THR A 221 -14.60 3.44 -4.18
N VAL A 222 -13.95 2.67 -3.30
CA VAL A 222 -12.50 2.43 -3.34
C VAL A 222 -12.24 0.94 -3.46
N GLY A 223 -11.68 0.51 -4.60
CA GLY A 223 -11.41 -0.90 -4.86
C GLY A 223 -10.28 -1.48 -3.99
N GLY A 224 -9.33 -0.63 -3.59
CA GLY A 224 -8.22 -0.94 -2.68
C GLY A 224 -8.43 -0.37 -1.29
N SER A 225 -7.35 0.11 -0.67
CA SER A 225 -7.38 0.69 0.68
C SER A 225 -7.76 2.17 0.67
N LEU A 226 -8.40 2.65 1.73
CA LEU A 226 -8.71 4.06 1.95
C LEU A 226 -7.94 4.57 3.17
N ASP A 227 -7.04 5.53 2.94
CA ASP A 227 -6.25 6.15 4.01
C ASP A 227 -6.74 7.59 4.29
N LEU A 228 -7.32 7.75 5.48
CA LEU A 228 -7.84 9.03 6.00
C LEU A 228 -7.01 9.51 7.20
N GLU A 229 -5.84 8.93 7.47
CA GLU A 229 -5.05 9.23 8.66
C GLU A 229 -4.75 10.74 8.77
N GLY A 230 -5.04 11.30 9.94
CA GLY A 230 -4.81 12.72 10.25
C GLY A 230 -5.69 13.72 9.49
N THR A 231 -6.72 13.27 8.76
CA THR A 231 -7.72 14.17 8.15
C THR A 231 -8.71 14.72 9.18
N SER A 232 -9.45 15.78 8.81
CA SER A 232 -10.48 16.40 9.65
C SER A 232 -11.88 15.77 9.47
N ILE A 233 -11.94 14.56 8.91
CA ILE A 233 -13.20 13.84 8.70
C ILE A 233 -13.82 13.47 10.05
N THR A 234 -15.13 13.68 10.16
CA THR A 234 -15.93 13.40 11.37
C THR A 234 -16.95 12.28 11.19
N ALA A 235 -17.30 11.94 9.94
CA ALA A 235 -18.23 10.88 9.60
C ALA A 235 -17.85 10.24 8.26
N LEU A 236 -18.16 8.95 8.10
CA LEU A 236 -18.05 8.24 6.83
C LEU A 236 -19.43 8.16 6.16
N PRO A 237 -19.50 8.07 4.82
CA PRO A 237 -20.75 7.82 4.11
C PRO A 237 -21.42 6.50 4.54
N ASP A 238 -22.75 6.51 4.62
CA ASP A 238 -23.55 5.36 5.09
C ASP A 238 -23.28 4.06 4.33
N ASN A 239 -23.00 4.16 3.02
CA ASN A 239 -22.80 3.01 2.12
C ASN A 239 -21.33 2.87 1.65
N LEU A 240 -20.38 3.42 2.40
CA LEU A 240 -18.97 3.36 2.04
C LEU A 240 -18.50 1.90 1.91
N THR A 241 -17.90 1.59 0.75
CA THR A 241 -17.30 0.29 0.47
C THR A 241 -15.80 0.45 0.20
N VAL A 242 -14.99 -0.30 0.95
CA VAL A 242 -13.54 -0.34 0.81
C VAL A 242 -13.10 -1.79 0.57
N GLY A 243 -12.59 -2.09 -0.62
CA GLY A 243 -12.17 -3.45 -0.96
C GLY A 243 -10.94 -3.92 -0.18
N GLY A 244 -10.05 -3.00 0.19
CA GLY A 244 -8.86 -3.22 1.00
C GLY A 244 -9.04 -2.76 2.44
N SER A 245 -8.02 -2.10 2.99
CA SER A 245 -7.98 -1.66 4.39
C SER A 245 -8.47 -0.22 4.56
N LEU A 246 -9.02 0.09 5.74
CA LEU A 246 -9.49 1.42 6.11
C LEU A 246 -8.63 1.98 7.25
N TYR A 247 -7.99 3.13 7.04
CA TYR A 247 -7.16 3.80 8.05
C TYR A 247 -7.84 5.09 8.51
N LEU A 248 -8.25 5.14 9.78
CA LEU A 248 -8.93 6.29 10.39
C LEU A 248 -8.13 6.91 11.53
N ARG A 249 -6.88 6.50 11.72
CA ARG A 249 -6.04 6.94 12.82
C ARG A 249 -5.95 8.47 12.89
N GLY A 250 -6.14 9.03 14.08
CA GLY A 250 -6.08 10.47 14.30
C GLY A 250 -7.18 11.31 13.63
N THR A 251 -8.23 10.68 13.09
CA THR A 251 -9.44 11.40 12.65
C THR A 251 -10.35 11.74 13.84
N SER A 252 -11.33 12.62 13.62
CA SER A 252 -12.34 12.99 14.63
C SER A 252 -13.61 12.14 14.55
N ILE A 253 -13.53 10.95 13.94
CA ILE A 253 -14.66 10.03 13.80
C ILE A 253 -15.09 9.49 15.18
N THR A 254 -16.40 9.48 15.40
CA THR A 254 -17.03 9.02 16.65
C THR A 254 -17.88 7.76 16.48
N ALA A 255 -18.27 7.43 15.24
CA ALA A 255 -19.04 6.24 14.90
C ALA A 255 -18.70 5.76 13.48
N LEU A 256 -18.80 4.45 13.26
CA LEU A 256 -18.78 3.86 11.92
C LEU A 256 -20.22 3.70 11.41
N PRO A 257 -20.46 3.77 10.09
CA PRO A 257 -21.79 3.55 9.54
C PRO A 257 -22.21 2.08 9.62
N ASP A 258 -23.51 1.84 9.77
CA ASP A 258 -24.05 0.48 9.98
C ASP A 258 -23.81 -0.47 8.80
N ASN A 259 -23.75 0.07 7.58
CA ASN A 259 -23.55 -0.71 6.35
C ASN A 259 -22.08 -0.67 5.85
N LEU A 260 -21.13 -0.26 6.71
CA LEU A 260 -19.72 -0.22 6.35
C LEU A 260 -19.22 -1.61 5.95
N THR A 261 -18.63 -1.72 4.76
CA THR A 261 -17.98 -2.95 4.30
C THR A 261 -16.49 -2.71 4.05
N VAL A 262 -15.64 -3.47 4.74
CA VAL A 262 -14.17 -3.43 4.59
C VAL A 262 -13.63 -4.84 4.36
N GLY A 263 -12.96 -5.06 3.22
CA GLY A 263 -12.39 -6.37 2.87
C GLY A 263 -11.09 -6.70 3.62
N GLY A 264 -10.32 -5.67 3.98
CA GLY A 264 -9.04 -5.75 4.70
C GLY A 264 -9.16 -5.46 6.20
N TRP A 265 -8.18 -4.76 6.76
CA TRP A 265 -8.19 -4.36 8.17
C TRP A 265 -8.82 -2.98 8.37
N ILE A 266 -9.25 -2.70 9.60
CA ILE A 266 -9.71 -1.37 10.03
C ILE A 266 -8.80 -0.88 11.16
N ASP A 267 -8.15 0.26 10.93
CA ASP A 267 -7.36 0.96 11.94
C ASP A 267 -8.12 2.16 12.51
N LEU A 268 -8.54 2.03 13.78
CA LEU A 268 -9.26 3.04 14.55
C LEU A 268 -8.39 3.64 15.65
N GLU A 269 -7.07 3.40 15.64
CA GLU A 269 -6.19 3.81 16.73
C GLU A 269 -6.30 5.32 17.02
N GLY A 270 -6.51 5.67 18.30
CA GLY A 270 -6.59 7.05 18.75
C GLY A 270 -7.82 7.83 18.25
N THR A 271 -8.83 7.18 17.68
CA THR A 271 -10.13 7.81 17.36
C THR A 271 -11.02 7.95 18.60
N SER A 272 -12.10 8.73 18.50
CA SER A 272 -13.07 8.92 19.59
C SER A 272 -14.25 7.93 19.52
N ILE A 273 -14.08 6.80 18.84
CA ILE A 273 -15.12 5.76 18.72
C ILE A 273 -15.47 5.18 20.08
N THR A 274 -16.77 5.08 20.36
CA THR A 274 -17.33 4.54 21.62
C THR A 274 -18.05 3.20 21.44
N ALA A 275 -18.52 2.91 20.22
CA ALA A 275 -19.20 1.68 19.85
C ALA A 275 -18.91 1.31 18.40
N LEU A 276 -18.99 0.01 18.09
CA LEU A 276 -18.94 -0.50 16.71
C LEU A 276 -20.35 -0.89 16.27
N PRO A 277 -20.65 -0.87 14.96
CA PRO A 277 -21.93 -1.34 14.45
C PRO A 277 -22.20 -2.82 14.77
N ASP A 278 -23.47 -3.15 15.03
CA ASP A 278 -23.88 -4.50 15.45
C ASP A 278 -23.52 -5.60 14.44
N ASN A 279 -23.52 -5.25 13.16
CA ASN A 279 -23.28 -6.16 12.04
C ASN A 279 -21.88 -5.99 11.42
N LEU A 280 -20.95 -5.33 12.12
CA LEU A 280 -19.60 -5.08 11.59
C LEU A 280 -18.88 -6.40 11.31
N THR A 281 -18.42 -6.56 10.08
CA THR A 281 -17.55 -7.66 9.65
C THR A 281 -16.23 -7.10 9.16
N VAL A 282 -15.11 -7.65 9.63
CA VAL A 282 -13.77 -7.25 9.22
C VAL A 282 -13.03 -8.46 8.65
N GLY A 283 -12.71 -8.42 7.36
CA GLY A 283 -12.01 -9.52 6.69
C GLY A 283 -10.58 -9.72 7.23
N GLY A 284 -9.90 -8.62 7.56
CA GLY A 284 -8.57 -8.59 8.16
C GLY A 284 -8.61 -8.31 9.66
N SER A 285 -7.70 -7.46 10.11
CA SER A 285 -7.52 -7.11 11.53
C SER A 285 -8.32 -5.88 11.96
N LEU A 286 -8.56 -5.73 13.26
CA LEU A 286 -9.23 -4.58 13.86
C LEU A 286 -8.34 -3.97 14.94
N TYR A 287 -7.94 -2.71 14.78
CA TYR A 287 -7.12 -1.97 15.75
C TYR A 287 -7.97 -0.94 16.47
N LEU A 288 -8.09 -1.08 17.79
CA LEU A 288 -8.95 -0.25 18.67
C LEU A 288 -8.17 0.46 19.77
N ARG A 289 -6.83 0.38 19.75
CA ARG A 289 -5.99 0.98 20.78
C ARG A 289 -6.27 2.48 20.92
N GLY A 290 -6.39 2.94 22.17
CA GLY A 290 -6.64 4.36 22.45
C GLY A 290 -8.02 4.88 22.03
N THR A 291 -8.95 4.01 21.64
CA THR A 291 -10.37 4.37 21.47
C THR A 291 -11.10 4.44 22.81
N SER A 292 -12.30 5.03 22.81
CA SER A 292 -13.19 5.09 23.97
C SER A 292 -14.20 3.94 24.02
N ILE A 293 -13.89 2.82 23.35
CA ILE A 293 -14.77 1.67 23.26
C ILE A 293 -14.94 0.98 24.63
N THR A 294 -16.18 0.64 24.97
CA THR A 294 -16.55 0.01 26.25
C THR A 294 -17.12 -1.39 26.09
N ALA A 295 -17.58 -1.76 24.90
CA ALA A 295 -18.10 -3.07 24.55
C ALA A 295 -17.84 -3.38 23.05
N LEU A 296 -17.73 -4.65 22.72
CA LEU A 296 -17.79 -5.13 21.33
C LEU A 296 -19.20 -5.63 21.02
N PRO A 297 -19.64 -5.58 19.75
CA PRO A 297 -20.90 -6.19 19.31
C PRO A 297 -20.92 -7.70 19.49
N ASP A 298 -22.09 -8.26 19.80
CA ASP A 298 -22.28 -9.70 20.02
C ASP A 298 -21.95 -10.57 18.79
N ASN A 299 -22.16 -10.02 17.59
CA ASN A 299 -21.96 -10.72 16.32
C ASN A 299 -20.67 -10.32 15.60
N LEU A 300 -19.74 -9.64 16.30
CA LEU A 300 -18.50 -9.18 15.69
C LEU A 300 -17.66 -10.36 15.20
N THR A 301 -17.34 -10.34 13.90
CA THR A 301 -16.45 -11.32 13.26
C THR A 301 -15.24 -10.64 12.68
N VAL A 302 -14.05 -11.10 13.07
CA VAL A 302 -12.76 -10.58 12.58
C VAL A 302 -11.89 -11.72 12.09
N GLY A 303 -11.53 -11.69 10.80
CA GLY A 303 -10.71 -12.74 10.17
C GLY A 303 -9.24 -12.73 10.61
N GLY A 304 -8.72 -11.54 10.92
CA GLY A 304 -7.37 -11.30 11.43
C GLY A 304 -7.32 -11.17 12.95
N TRP A 305 -6.45 -10.30 13.46
CA TRP A 305 -6.34 -10.04 14.90
C TRP A 305 -7.26 -8.91 15.37
N ILE A 306 -7.52 -8.87 16.68
CA ILE A 306 -8.13 -7.72 17.35
C ILE A 306 -7.15 -7.16 18.37
N ASP A 307 -6.83 -5.87 18.24
CA ASP A 307 -6.04 -5.12 19.22
C ASP A 307 -6.92 -4.21 20.07
N LEU A 308 -7.16 -4.61 21.32
CA LEU A 308 -7.90 -3.86 22.34
C LEU A 308 -6.95 -3.25 23.39
N GLU A 309 -5.64 -3.21 23.16
CA GLU A 309 -4.71 -2.79 24.20
C GLU A 309 -5.01 -1.37 24.70
N GLY A 310 -5.06 -1.23 26.03
CA GLY A 310 -5.32 0.05 26.70
C GLY A 310 -6.74 0.61 26.53
N THR A 311 -7.69 -0.16 25.99
CA THR A 311 -9.11 0.26 25.93
C THR A 311 -9.82 0.09 27.27
N SER A 312 -10.99 0.72 27.44
CA SER A 312 -11.79 0.66 28.66
C SER A 312 -12.78 -0.51 28.71
N ILE A 313 -12.66 -1.47 27.78
CA ILE A 313 -13.55 -2.63 27.69
C ILE A 313 -13.47 -3.49 28.95
N THR A 314 -14.64 -3.95 29.42
CA THR A 314 -14.79 -4.69 30.69
C THR A 314 -15.17 -6.16 30.48
N ALA A 315 -15.72 -6.51 29.32
CA ALA A 315 -16.10 -7.85 28.95
C ALA A 315 -15.97 -8.07 27.44
N LEU A 316 -15.73 -9.31 27.03
CA LEU A 316 -15.83 -9.74 25.64
C LEU A 316 -17.20 -10.42 25.42
N PRO A 317 -17.78 -10.35 24.20
CA PRO A 317 -18.99 -11.08 23.87
C PRO A 317 -18.81 -12.59 23.94
N ASP A 318 -19.87 -13.32 24.29
CA ASP A 318 -19.82 -14.78 24.49
C ASP A 318 -19.31 -15.53 23.25
N ASN A 319 -19.78 -15.17 22.05
CA ASN A 319 -19.44 -15.89 20.82
C ASN A 319 -18.33 -15.22 20.00
N LEU A 320 -17.49 -14.40 20.65
CA LEU A 320 -16.42 -13.67 19.95
C LEU A 320 -15.48 -14.65 19.22
N THR A 321 -15.38 -14.46 17.91
CA THR A 321 -14.51 -15.24 17.03
C THR A 321 -13.45 -14.35 16.39
N VAL A 322 -12.20 -14.68 16.64
CA VAL A 322 -11.01 -13.99 16.11
C VAL A 322 -10.17 -15.01 15.35
N GLY A 323 -10.02 -14.83 14.04
CA GLY A 323 -9.24 -15.76 13.22
C GLY A 323 -7.73 -15.72 13.54
N GLY A 324 -7.23 -14.56 13.95
CA GLY A 324 -5.85 -14.32 14.37
C GLY A 324 -5.69 -14.18 15.88
N SER A 325 -4.83 -13.24 16.29
CA SER A 325 -4.50 -12.99 17.70
C SER A 325 -5.47 -12.02 18.38
N LEU A 326 -5.57 -12.09 19.70
CA LEU A 326 -6.38 -11.18 20.52
C LEU A 326 -5.49 -10.51 21.57
N TYR A 327 -5.40 -9.19 21.52
CA TYR A 327 -4.59 -8.39 22.45
C TYR A 327 -5.48 -7.64 23.43
N LEU A 328 -5.37 -7.96 24.72
CA LEU A 328 -6.23 -7.49 25.81
C LEU A 328 -5.45 -6.76 26.92
N ARG A 329 -4.16 -6.48 26.71
CA ARG A 329 -3.32 -5.89 27.76
C ARG A 329 -3.78 -4.48 28.10
N GLY A 330 -3.91 -4.20 29.39
CA GLY A 330 -4.35 -2.87 29.85
C GLY A 330 -5.85 -2.62 29.69
N THR A 331 -6.64 -3.65 29.37
CA THR A 331 -8.11 -3.60 29.47
C THR A 331 -8.58 -3.79 30.90
N SER A 332 -9.89 -3.56 31.14
CA SER A 332 -10.55 -3.82 32.43
C SER A 332 -11.24 -5.19 32.49
N ILE A 333 -10.93 -6.09 31.54
CA ILE A 333 -11.48 -7.44 31.49
C ILE A 333 -10.98 -8.23 32.71
N THR A 334 -11.92 -8.88 33.42
CA THR A 334 -11.62 -9.72 34.60
C THR A 334 -12.01 -11.18 34.43
N ALA A 335 -12.70 -11.53 33.34
CA ALA A 335 -13.03 -12.90 32.98
C ALA A 335 -13.12 -13.03 31.45
N LEU A 336 -12.74 -14.18 30.92
CA LEU A 336 -12.94 -14.52 29.51
C LEU A 336 -14.30 -15.21 29.33
N PRO A 337 -15.04 -14.97 28.23
CA PRO A 337 -16.33 -15.59 28.01
C PRO A 337 -16.23 -17.08 27.68
N ASP A 338 -17.32 -17.80 27.93
CA ASP A 338 -17.53 -19.14 27.36
C ASP A 338 -17.65 -19.02 25.83
N ASN A 339 -17.15 -20.00 25.08
CA ASN A 339 -17.11 -20.05 23.61
C ASN A 339 -16.16 -19.07 22.90
N LEU A 340 -15.28 -18.36 23.63
CA LEU A 340 -14.21 -17.56 23.04
C LEU A 340 -13.37 -18.39 22.05
N THR A 341 -13.33 -17.97 20.80
CA THR A 341 -12.53 -18.60 19.75
C THR A 341 -11.45 -17.65 19.26
N VAL A 342 -10.19 -18.05 19.44
CA VAL A 342 -9.00 -17.32 18.95
C VAL A 342 -8.14 -18.32 18.18
N GLY A 343 -7.87 -18.02 16.91
CA GLY A 343 -7.07 -18.88 16.03
C GLY A 343 -5.57 -18.69 16.18
N GLY A 344 -5.14 -17.52 16.64
CA GLY A 344 -3.74 -17.14 16.85
C GLY A 344 -3.34 -17.14 18.32
N SER A 345 -2.81 -16.01 18.79
CA SER A 345 -2.28 -15.86 20.17
C SER A 345 -3.23 -15.07 21.05
N LEU A 346 -3.26 -15.37 22.35
CA LEU A 346 -4.02 -14.61 23.34
C LEU A 346 -3.06 -13.83 24.25
N TYR A 347 -3.04 -12.50 24.13
CA TYR A 347 -2.16 -11.62 24.91
C TYR A 347 -2.95 -10.90 25.99
N LEU A 348 -2.77 -11.30 27.24
CA LEU A 348 -3.42 -10.69 28.41
C LEU A 348 -2.49 -10.69 29.63
N ARG A 349 -2.96 -10.11 30.74
CA ARG A 349 -2.34 -10.19 32.06
C ARG A 349 -3.09 -11.25 32.90
N PRO A 350 -2.59 -12.49 32.99
CA PRO A 350 -3.37 -13.59 33.59
C PRO A 350 -3.67 -13.36 35.07
N GLU A 351 -2.87 -12.58 35.79
CA GLU A 351 -3.10 -12.18 37.17
C GLU A 351 -4.34 -11.28 37.35
N LYS A 352 -4.89 -10.73 36.26
CA LYS A 352 -6.11 -9.91 36.26
C LYS A 352 -7.36 -10.71 35.87
N ILE A 353 -7.21 -11.94 35.41
CA ILE A 353 -8.31 -12.76 34.91
C ILE A 353 -8.65 -13.83 35.94
N THR A 354 -9.91 -13.89 36.34
CA THR A 354 -10.41 -14.72 37.44
C THR A 354 -10.59 -16.19 37.06
N ASN A 355 -10.98 -16.45 35.80
CA ASN A 355 -11.22 -17.79 35.27
C ASN A 355 -10.03 -18.35 34.47
N VAL A 356 -8.80 -18.03 34.91
CA VAL A 356 -7.58 -18.64 34.41
C VAL A 356 -6.67 -19.11 35.55
N SER A 357 -5.73 -19.97 35.22
CA SER A 357 -4.59 -20.32 36.06
C SER A 357 -3.32 -20.15 35.24
N TYR A 358 -2.20 -19.83 35.88
CA TYR A 358 -0.98 -19.50 35.14
C TYR A 358 0.30 -19.90 35.88
N ARG A 359 1.38 -20.02 35.13
CA ARG A 359 2.75 -20.23 35.59
C ARG A 359 3.64 -19.24 34.86
N GLU A 360 4.45 -18.50 35.61
CA GLU A 360 5.46 -17.60 35.07
C GLU A 360 6.82 -18.28 35.00
N ASN A 361 7.77 -17.67 34.30
CA ASN A 361 9.16 -18.14 34.22
C ASN A 361 9.29 -19.61 33.76
N CYS A 362 8.39 -20.06 32.88
CA CYS A 362 8.40 -21.42 32.38
C CYS A 362 9.49 -21.59 31.32
N GLY A 363 10.37 -22.58 31.57
CA GLY A 363 11.45 -22.98 30.67
C GLY A 363 12.47 -21.88 30.37
N TYR A 364 13.33 -22.13 29.38
CA TYR A 364 14.46 -21.24 29.06
C TYR A 364 14.07 -19.86 28.54
N SER A 365 12.86 -19.70 28.02
CA SER A 365 12.38 -18.42 27.48
C SER A 365 11.60 -17.59 28.51
N SER A 366 11.60 -18.01 29.78
CA SER A 366 10.85 -17.38 30.88
C SER A 366 9.40 -17.05 30.49
N ARG A 367 8.72 -18.00 29.86
CA ARG A 367 7.36 -17.78 29.32
C ARG A 367 6.33 -17.79 30.43
N THR A 368 5.28 -16.99 30.26
CA THR A 368 4.04 -17.18 30.98
C THR A 368 3.18 -18.19 30.21
N ILE A 369 2.76 -19.25 30.89
CA ILE A 369 1.79 -20.23 30.41
C ILE A 369 0.52 -20.05 31.22
N PHE A 370 -0.64 -20.05 30.58
CA PHE A 370 -1.90 -20.02 31.29
C PHE A 370 -2.96 -20.92 30.63
N ALA A 371 -3.81 -21.50 31.47
CA ALA A 371 -4.97 -22.27 31.03
C ALA A 371 -6.23 -21.38 31.07
N VAL A 372 -7.08 -21.56 30.08
CA VAL A 372 -8.38 -20.90 29.93
C VAL A 372 -9.44 -21.98 29.77
N TRP A 373 -10.60 -21.79 30.40
CA TRP A 373 -11.81 -22.58 30.12
C TRP A 373 -12.70 -21.82 29.15
N THR A 374 -13.10 -22.45 28.05
CA THR A 374 -13.95 -21.84 27.01
C THR A 374 -15.39 -22.34 27.04
N GLY A 375 -15.89 -22.86 28.17
CA GLY A 375 -17.21 -23.51 28.22
C GLY A 375 -17.25 -24.92 27.61
N LYS A 376 -16.30 -25.26 26.73
CA LYS A 376 -16.24 -26.55 26.02
C LYS A 376 -15.00 -27.37 26.37
N GLU A 377 -13.84 -26.72 26.40
CA GLU A 377 -12.56 -27.37 26.68
C GLU A 377 -11.58 -26.43 27.37
N PHE A 378 -10.52 -27.02 27.94
CA PHE A 378 -9.37 -26.25 28.39
C PHE A 378 -8.44 -25.93 27.22
N ARG A 379 -8.07 -24.66 27.09
CA ARG A 379 -7.04 -24.20 26.14
C ARG A 379 -5.84 -23.65 26.89
N ILE A 380 -4.65 -23.89 26.35
CA ILE A 380 -3.38 -23.36 26.85
C ILE A 380 -2.94 -22.20 25.97
N ALA A 381 -2.57 -21.09 26.59
CA ALA A 381 -1.85 -20.00 25.95
C ALA A 381 -0.37 -20.00 26.37
N ALA A 382 0.54 -19.91 25.40
CA ALA A 382 1.98 -19.90 25.64
C ALA A 382 2.75 -19.15 24.53
N GLY A 383 2.93 -17.85 24.68
CA GLY A 383 3.58 -17.02 23.67
C GLY A 383 2.75 -16.90 22.40
N CYS A 384 3.20 -17.54 21.30
CA CYS A 384 2.49 -17.52 20.02
C CYS A 384 1.48 -18.67 19.84
N PHE A 385 1.21 -19.43 20.90
CA PHE A 385 0.34 -20.60 20.89
C PHE A 385 -0.94 -20.32 21.69
N PHE A 386 -2.09 -20.71 21.13
CA PHE A 386 -3.35 -20.87 21.85
C PHE A 386 -4.13 -22.07 21.28
N GLY A 387 -4.26 -23.14 22.06
CA GLY A 387 -4.82 -24.41 21.57
C GLY A 387 -5.13 -25.38 22.70
N SER A 388 -5.62 -26.58 22.35
CA SER A 388 -5.90 -27.61 23.36
C SER A 388 -4.63 -28.07 24.05
N ILE A 389 -4.76 -28.72 25.22
CA ILE A 389 -3.61 -29.29 25.94
C ILE A 389 -2.81 -30.27 25.07
N TYR A 390 -3.49 -31.07 24.24
CA TYR A 390 -2.84 -32.02 23.33
C TYR A 390 -2.02 -31.29 22.25
N GLN A 391 -2.61 -30.28 21.61
CA GLN A 391 -1.91 -29.45 20.63
C GLN A 391 -0.72 -28.72 21.25
N PHE A 392 -0.84 -28.30 22.51
CA PHE A 392 0.25 -27.65 23.24
C PHE A 392 1.42 -28.59 23.47
N GLU A 393 1.15 -29.81 23.94
CA GLU A 393 2.21 -30.80 24.17
C GLU A 393 2.92 -31.20 22.87
N GLN A 394 2.17 -31.35 21.76
CA GLN A 394 2.75 -31.56 20.43
C GLN A 394 3.65 -30.39 20.01
N ALA A 395 3.16 -29.15 20.12
CA ALA A 395 3.95 -27.97 19.76
C ALA A 395 5.21 -27.81 20.64
N VAL A 396 5.17 -28.28 21.89
CA VAL A 396 6.33 -28.33 22.77
C VAL A 396 7.32 -29.40 22.30
N ASP A 397 6.86 -30.60 21.94
CA ASP A 397 7.71 -31.68 21.44
C ASP A 397 8.38 -31.36 20.09
N ASP A 398 7.69 -30.60 19.24
CA ASP A 398 8.25 -30.14 17.96
C ASP A 398 9.41 -29.15 18.16
N LYS A 399 9.44 -28.42 19.29
CA LYS A 399 10.36 -27.31 19.53
C LYS A 399 11.41 -27.57 20.60
N TYR A 400 11.12 -28.43 21.56
CA TYR A 400 11.93 -28.69 22.74
C TYR A 400 12.08 -30.19 22.94
N SER A 401 13.13 -30.60 23.66
CA SER A 401 13.36 -32.01 23.99
C SER A 401 13.81 -32.19 25.44
N GLY A 402 13.69 -33.42 25.95
CA GLY A 402 14.20 -33.80 27.27
C GLY A 402 13.50 -33.08 28.42
N SER A 403 14.25 -32.77 29.48
CA SER A 403 13.71 -32.15 30.71
C SER A 403 13.03 -30.80 30.47
N ALA A 404 13.47 -30.05 29.46
CA ALA A 404 12.88 -28.76 29.12
C ALA A 404 11.47 -28.91 28.52
N ALA A 405 11.29 -29.85 27.60
CA ALA A 405 9.97 -30.18 27.04
C ALA A 405 9.03 -30.63 28.16
N GLU A 406 9.48 -31.56 29.01
CA GLU A 406 8.66 -32.06 30.12
C GLU A 406 8.32 -30.97 31.14
N ALA A 407 9.21 -30.02 31.40
CA ALA A 407 8.91 -28.87 32.26
C ALA A 407 7.80 -27.99 31.68
N TYR A 408 7.82 -27.72 30.37
CA TYR A 408 6.76 -26.95 29.70
C TYR A 408 5.41 -27.69 29.72
N LYS A 409 5.38 -28.97 29.36
CA LYS A 409 4.15 -29.76 29.38
C LYS A 409 3.59 -29.86 30.79
N LYS A 410 4.45 -30.10 31.79
CA LYS A 410 4.05 -30.12 33.20
C LYS A 410 3.44 -28.79 33.63
N ALA A 411 4.03 -27.65 33.26
CA ALA A 411 3.46 -26.34 33.56
C ALA A 411 2.05 -26.17 32.97
N GLY A 412 1.84 -26.60 31.71
CA GLY A 412 0.51 -26.58 31.08
C GLY A 412 -0.51 -27.48 31.81
N ARG A 413 -0.13 -28.73 32.13
CA ARG A 413 -0.99 -29.66 32.88
C ARG A 413 -1.32 -29.16 34.29
N ASP A 414 -0.33 -28.59 34.99
CA ASP A 414 -0.50 -28.01 36.32
C ASP A 414 -1.47 -26.82 36.28
N CYS A 415 -1.41 -25.97 35.24
CA CYS A 415 -2.41 -24.92 35.01
C CYS A 415 -3.81 -25.53 34.85
N VAL A 416 -4.00 -26.52 33.97
CA VAL A 416 -5.32 -27.13 33.76
C VAL A 416 -5.86 -27.74 35.06
N ALA A 417 -5.04 -28.46 35.82
CA ALA A 417 -5.44 -29.06 37.09
C ALA A 417 -5.90 -27.99 38.10
N GLU A 418 -5.11 -26.93 38.29
CA GLU A 418 -5.48 -25.82 39.17
C GLU A 418 -6.76 -25.11 38.73
N LEU A 419 -6.93 -24.89 37.42
CA LEU A 419 -8.15 -24.26 36.91
C LEU A 419 -9.37 -25.16 37.09
N THR A 420 -9.20 -26.48 36.95
CA THR A 420 -10.27 -27.46 37.19
C THR A 420 -10.76 -27.39 38.64
N GLU A 421 -9.84 -27.29 39.60
CA GLU A 421 -10.18 -27.12 41.02
C GLU A 421 -10.85 -25.77 41.30
N LYS A 422 -10.38 -24.68 40.67
CA LYS A 422 -11.00 -23.35 40.78
C LYS A 422 -12.43 -23.30 40.27
N LEU A 423 -12.72 -24.00 39.16
CA LEU A 423 -14.05 -24.01 38.55
C LEU A 423 -15.03 -24.97 39.24
N ASN A 424 -14.53 -25.95 39.99
CA ASN A 424 -15.32 -26.91 40.76
C ASN A 424 -14.79 -27.02 42.21
N PRO A 425 -15.00 -25.99 43.05
CA PRO A 425 -14.56 -26.03 44.44
C PRO A 425 -15.24 -27.20 45.16
N LYS A 426 -14.45 -28.07 45.79
CA LYS A 426 -14.98 -29.11 46.67
C LYS A 426 -15.43 -28.44 47.97
N ASP A 427 -16.71 -28.57 48.29
CA ASP A 427 -17.34 -28.07 49.53
C ASP A 427 -16.67 -28.57 50.81
#